data_AF-A0A970R8R5-F1
#
_entry.id   AF-A0A970R8R5-F1
#
_cell.length_a   1.000
_cell.length_b   1.000
_cell.length_c   1.000
_cell.angle_alpha   90.00
_cell.angle_beta   90.00
_cell.angle_gamma   90.00
#
_symmetry.space_group_name_H-M   'P 1'
#
loop_
_entity.id
_entity.type
_entity.pdbx_description
1 polymer ?
#
loop_
_entity_poly.entity_id
_entity_poly.type
_entity_poly.pdbx_seq_one_letter_code
_entity_poly.pdbx_strand_id
1 'polypeptide(L)'
;MDEAFQTPPKSPEHLTKITELPGILKKLVGSEFKLTGKTRTDGANIRKIIAKELFDHGLPEGAIDDEYEIVPPKKKGVPRMLRE
;
A
#
# COMPACT_ATOMS: atom_id res chain seq x y z
N MET A 1 7.81 1.63 5.80
CA MET A 1 6.60 1.17 5.11
C MET A 1 6.42 -0.22 5.64
N ASP A 2 5.27 -0.51 6.21
CA ASP A 2 5.06 -1.72 7.01
C ASP A 2 5.35 -3.00 6.23
N GLU A 3 5.87 -4.00 6.95
CA GLU A 3 6.21 -5.31 6.39
C GLU A 3 4.99 -5.98 5.75
N ALA A 4 3.78 -5.69 6.26
CA ALA A 4 2.53 -6.19 5.73
C ALA A 4 2.31 -5.90 4.23
N PHE A 5 2.87 -4.78 3.72
CA PHE A 5 2.78 -4.38 2.31
C PHE A 5 3.85 -5.03 1.41
N GLN A 6 4.79 -5.79 1.99
CA GLN A 6 5.81 -6.54 1.24
C GLN A 6 5.36 -7.96 0.89
N THR A 7 4.24 -8.41 1.47
CA THR A 7 3.58 -9.68 1.15
C THR A 7 2.41 -9.41 0.21
N PRO A 8 2.28 -10.12 -0.92
CA PRO A 8 1.12 -10.00 -1.81
C PRO A 8 -0.16 -10.53 -1.14
N PRO A 9 -1.35 -10.20 -1.67
CA PRO A 9 -2.57 -10.83 -1.21
C PRO A 9 -2.56 -12.31 -1.60
N LYS A 10 -3.31 -13.13 -0.86
CA LYS A 10 -3.49 -14.56 -1.17
C LYS A 10 -4.11 -14.81 -2.55
N SER A 11 -4.99 -13.91 -2.98
CA SER A 11 -5.61 -13.92 -4.30
C SER A 11 -5.81 -12.48 -4.79
N PRO A 12 -5.69 -12.20 -6.11
CA PRO A 12 -6.07 -10.91 -6.68
C PRO A 12 -7.52 -10.51 -6.38
N GLU A 13 -8.39 -11.49 -6.16
CA GLU A 13 -9.82 -11.29 -5.83
C GLU A 13 -10.03 -10.72 -4.43
N HIS A 14 -9.03 -10.82 -3.56
CA HIS A 14 -9.08 -10.31 -2.20
C HIS A 14 -8.59 -8.85 -2.08
N LEU A 15 -8.14 -8.24 -3.18
CA LEU A 15 -7.77 -6.82 -3.19
C LEU A 15 -8.97 -5.94 -2.86
N THR A 16 -8.70 -4.80 -2.22
CA THR A 16 -9.72 -3.80 -1.92
C THR A 16 -10.42 -3.35 -3.19
N LYS A 17 -11.75 -3.35 -3.18
CA LYS A 17 -12.51 -2.96 -4.36
C LYS A 17 -12.36 -1.47 -4.61
N ILE A 18 -12.25 -1.08 -5.87
CA ILE A 18 -12.17 0.33 -6.28
C ILE A 18 -13.35 1.16 -5.73
N THR A 19 -14.51 0.56 -5.56
CA THR A 19 -15.71 1.20 -4.99
C THR A 19 -15.57 1.55 -3.50
N GLU A 20 -14.70 0.86 -2.77
CA GLU A 20 -14.50 1.03 -1.32
C GLU A 20 -13.39 2.05 -1.02
N LEU A 21 -12.40 2.16 -1.91
CA LEU A 21 -11.27 3.10 -1.76
C LEU A 21 -11.66 4.55 -1.44
N PRO A 22 -12.67 5.17 -2.08
CA PRO A 22 -13.07 6.53 -1.73
C PRO A 22 -13.55 6.64 -0.28
N GLY A 23 -14.22 5.61 0.26
CA GLY A 23 -14.67 5.57 1.65
C GLY A 23 -13.50 5.50 2.62
N ILE A 24 -12.49 4.69 2.29
CA ILE A 24 -11.28 4.50 3.09
C ILE A 24 -10.44 5.79 3.11
N LEU A 25 -10.14 6.33 1.93
CA LEU A 25 -9.26 7.49 1.79
C LEU A 25 -9.93 8.83 2.12
N LYS A 26 -11.24 8.84 2.37
CA LYS A 26 -12.01 10.06 2.65
C LYS A 26 -11.41 10.89 3.77
N LYS A 27 -10.87 10.25 4.82
CA LYS A 27 -10.28 10.94 5.98
C LYS A 27 -9.04 11.75 5.63
N LEU A 28 -8.37 11.42 4.52
CA LEU A 28 -7.18 12.14 4.08
C LEU A 28 -7.53 13.47 3.40
N VAL A 29 -8.74 13.62 2.86
CA VAL A 29 -9.17 14.85 2.20
C VAL A 29 -9.37 15.94 3.24
N GLY A 30 -8.65 17.05 3.09
CA GLY A 30 -8.64 18.15 4.07
C GLY A 30 -7.69 17.92 5.25
N SER A 31 -7.01 16.77 5.32
CA SER A 31 -5.95 16.56 6.31
C SER A 31 -4.71 17.38 5.96
N GLU A 32 -4.15 18.06 6.96
CA GLU A 32 -2.91 18.80 6.79
C GLU A 32 -1.71 17.86 6.84
N PHE A 33 -0.74 18.08 5.96
CA PHE A 33 0.56 17.43 6.03
C PHE A 33 1.67 18.39 5.62
N LYS A 34 2.86 18.18 6.17
CA LYS A 34 4.01 19.04 5.92
C LYS A 34 4.73 18.62 4.65
N LEU A 35 4.89 19.56 3.72
CA LEU A 35 5.77 19.42 2.57
C LEU A 35 7.19 19.85 2.96
N THR A 36 8.16 19.04 2.58
CA THR A 36 9.59 19.31 2.79
C THR A 36 10.22 20.06 1.62
N GLY A 37 9.50 20.19 0.49
CA GLY A 37 9.97 20.81 -0.75
C GLY A 37 10.91 19.92 -1.57
N LYS A 38 11.18 18.69 -1.11
CA LYS A 38 12.00 17.71 -1.81
C LYS A 38 11.09 16.65 -2.39
N THR A 39 10.89 16.68 -3.71
CA THR A 39 9.97 15.79 -4.45
C THR A 39 10.10 14.32 -4.05
N ARG A 40 11.34 13.81 -3.93
CA ARG A 40 11.61 12.43 -3.53
C ARG A 40 11.09 12.11 -2.12
N THR A 41 11.29 13.03 -1.18
CA THR A 41 10.88 12.88 0.23
C THR A 41 9.38 13.03 0.38
N ASP A 42 8.80 14.04 -0.26
CA ASP A 42 7.36 14.31 -0.19
C ASP A 42 6.55 13.16 -0.79
N GLY A 43 6.97 12.63 -1.96
CA GLY A 43 6.35 11.44 -2.53
C GLY A 43 6.47 10.20 -1.64
N ALA A 44 7.56 10.06 -0.87
CA ALA A 44 7.70 8.97 0.09
C ALA A 44 6.81 9.16 1.32
N ASN A 45 6.64 10.40 1.80
CA ASN A 45 5.77 10.72 2.94
C ASN A 45 4.30 10.52 2.58
N ILE A 46 3.86 10.99 1.40
CA ILE A 46 2.48 10.80 0.92
C ILE A 46 2.14 9.31 0.84
N ARG A 47 3.03 8.48 0.27
CA ARG A 47 2.82 7.02 0.23
C ARG A 47 2.68 6.41 1.62
N LYS A 48 3.41 6.89 2.64
CA LYS A 48 3.27 6.41 4.01
C LYS A 48 1.91 6.79 4.62
N ILE A 49 1.42 8.00 4.35
CA ILE A 49 0.11 8.46 4.82
C ILE A 49 -1.00 7.59 4.22
N ILE A 50 -0.96 7.37 2.90
CA ILE A 50 -1.93 6.52 2.20
C ILE A 50 -1.85 5.08 2.71
N ALA A 51 -0.65 4.51 2.80
CA ALA A 51 -0.44 3.14 3.29
C ALA A 51 -0.96 2.96 4.73
N LYS A 52 -0.79 3.97 5.59
CA LYS A 52 -1.31 3.93 6.96
C LYS A 52 -2.84 3.86 6.98
N GLU A 53 -3.54 4.68 6.19
CA GLU A 53 -5.01 4.63 6.17
C GLU A 53 -5.54 3.29 5.62
N LEU A 54 -4.88 2.74 4.60
CA LEU A 54 -5.21 1.39 4.08
C LEU A 54 -4.96 0.31 5.14
N PHE A 55 -3.86 0.40 5.87
CA PHE A 55 -3.54 -0.53 6.95
C PHE A 55 -4.55 -0.44 8.11
N ASP A 56 -4.89 0.77 8.53
CA ASP A 56 -5.85 1.04 9.63
C ASP A 56 -7.27 0.56 9.27
N HIS A 57 -7.63 0.52 7.99
CA HIS A 57 -8.91 -0.05 7.51
C HIS A 57 -8.94 -1.59 7.57
N GLY A 58 -7.78 -2.22 7.42
CA GLY A 58 -7.61 -3.67 7.38
C GLY A 58 -7.16 -4.12 6.00
N LEU A 59 -5.98 -4.75 5.94
CA LEU A 59 -5.44 -5.28 4.70
C LEU A 59 -6.03 -6.66 4.36
N PRO A 60 -6.08 -7.02 3.06
CA PRO A 60 -6.40 -8.36 2.61
C PRO A 60 -5.54 -9.45 3.28
N GLU A 61 -6.05 -10.69 3.31
CA GLU A 61 -5.24 -11.83 3.74
C GLU A 61 -4.01 -11.99 2.83
N GLY A 62 -2.86 -12.23 3.45
CA GLY A 62 -1.57 -12.28 2.76
C GLY A 62 -1.30 -13.69 2.28
N ALA A 63 -0.55 -13.81 1.20
CA ALA A 63 -0.03 -15.09 0.76
C ALA A 63 0.96 -15.65 1.81
N ILE A 64 1.01 -16.98 1.92
CA ILE A 64 1.99 -17.69 2.72
C ILE A 64 3.33 -17.67 1.96
N ASP A 65 4.47 -17.58 2.66
CA ASP A 65 5.79 -17.38 2.04
C ASP A 65 6.19 -18.43 0.98
N ASP A 66 5.66 -19.64 1.06
CA ASP A 66 5.90 -20.73 0.08
C ASP A 66 4.84 -20.81 -1.04
N GLU A 67 3.84 -19.93 -1.05
CA GLU A 67 2.74 -19.93 -2.03
C GLU A 67 2.86 -18.85 -3.11
N TYR A 68 3.91 -18.02 -3.07
CA TYR A 68 4.13 -16.98 -4.08
C TYR A 68 5.60 -16.84 -4.47
N GLU A 69 5.84 -16.39 -5.69
CA GLU A 69 7.17 -16.01 -6.16
C GLU A 69 7.15 -14.59 -6.72
N ILE A 70 8.09 -13.75 -6.28
CA ILE A 70 8.32 -12.44 -6.90
C ILE A 70 9.29 -12.65 -8.08
N VAL A 71 8.71 -12.78 -9.27
CA VAL A 71 9.42 -13.07 -10.54
C VAL A 71 10.66 -12.18 -10.78
N PRO A 72 10.62 -10.84 -10.61
CA PRO A 72 11.84 -10.06 -10.71
C PRO A 72 12.71 -10.26 -9.45
N PRO A 73 13.89 -10.90 -9.53
CA PRO A 73 14.71 -11.25 -8.36
C PRO A 73 15.21 -10.02 -7.58
N LYS A 74 15.30 -8.86 -8.23
CA LYS A 74 15.67 -7.58 -7.60
C LYS A 74 14.45 -6.72 -7.20
N LYS A 75 13.23 -7.27 -7.30
CA LYS A 75 11.96 -6.56 -7.11
C LYS A 75 11.85 -5.25 -7.90
N LYS A 76 12.60 -5.13 -9.01
CA LYS A 76 12.66 -3.92 -9.83
C LYS A 76 11.34 -3.78 -10.58
N GLY A 77 10.69 -2.62 -10.43
CA GLY A 77 9.38 -2.35 -11.05
C GLY A 77 8.19 -2.93 -10.27
N VAL A 78 8.44 -3.65 -9.18
CA VAL A 78 7.37 -4.17 -8.32
C VAL A 78 6.80 -3.03 -7.47
N PRO A 79 5.47 -2.90 -7.38
CA PRO A 79 4.84 -1.95 -6.45
C PRO A 79 5.36 -2.13 -5.02
N ARG A 80 5.45 -1.02 -4.28
CA ARG A 80 5.87 -1.07 -2.87
C ARG A 80 4.73 -1.46 -1.92
N MET A 81 3.48 -1.34 -2.37
CA MET A 81 2.28 -1.83 -1.70
C MET A 81 1.83 -3.01 -2.53
N LEU A 82 2.13 -4.23 -2.07
CA LEU A 82 1.81 -5.46 -2.81
C LEU A 82 0.43 -6.00 -2.46
N ARG A 83 -0.08 -5.65 -1.28
CA ARG A 83 -1.36 -6.11 -0.73
C ARG A 83 -2.55 -5.23 -1.12
N GLU A 84 -2.30 -4.21 -1.96
CA GLU A 84 -3.21 -3.16 -2.45
C GLU A 84 -2.81 -2.70 -3.86
#